data_AF-K2N809-F1
#
_entry.id   AF-K2N809-F1
#
_cell.length_a   1.000
_cell.length_b   1.000
_cell.length_c   1.000
_cell.angle_alpha   90.00
_cell.angle_beta   90.00
_cell.angle_gamma   90.00
#
_symmetry.space_group_name_H-M   'P 1'
#
loop_
_entity.id
_entity.type
_entity.pdbx_description
1 polymer ?
#
loop_
_entity_poly.entity_id
_entity_poly.type
_entity_poly.pdbx_seq_one_letter_code
_entity_poly.pdbx_strand_id
1 'polypeptide(L)'
;MNHDTYDDAYISAILNTVKSVAIVGASANEVRPSFFVTKYLIDKGYAVYPVNPGQAGKTILGRPVVARLADLPEPVDMIDVFRPSAAVPGVADEVLAMDPLPKVVWMQLTVRDDASARRLEEAGIQVVMNRCPKIEYARLSGEIGWNGINSRVISSKKPLMRKGFQSFGIRQR
;
A
#
# COMPACT_ATOMS: atom_id res chain seq x y z
N MET A 1 -14.14 -8.33 -8.21
CA MET A 1 -13.93 -9.42 -7.20
C MET A 1 -14.90 -9.18 -6.01
N ASN A 2 -15.16 -10.11 -5.07
CA ASN A 2 -16.05 -9.80 -3.92
C ASN A 2 -15.31 -9.14 -2.72
N HIS A 3 -13.98 -9.12 -2.76
CA HIS A 3 -13.07 -8.41 -1.85
C HIS A 3 -13.12 -8.81 -0.36
N ASP A 4 -13.79 -9.91 -0.01
CA ASP A 4 -13.81 -10.44 1.35
C ASP A 4 -12.55 -11.24 1.67
N THR A 5 -12.06 -11.98 0.66
CA THR A 5 -10.86 -12.81 0.73
C THR A 5 -10.00 -12.59 -0.51
N TYR A 6 -8.69 -12.80 -0.36
CA TYR A 6 -7.71 -12.71 -1.45
C TYR A 6 -6.78 -13.90 -1.34
N ASP A 7 -6.45 -14.51 -2.47
CA ASP A 7 -5.41 -15.52 -2.52
C ASP A 7 -4.05 -14.91 -2.19
N ASP A 8 -3.23 -15.65 -1.45
CA ASP A 8 -1.86 -15.25 -1.12
C ASP A 8 -1.04 -14.97 -2.39
N ALA A 9 -1.29 -15.72 -3.47
CA ALA A 9 -0.65 -15.51 -4.76
C ALA A 9 -1.01 -14.14 -5.37
N TYR A 10 -2.26 -13.70 -5.25
CA TYR A 10 -2.72 -12.41 -5.76
C TYR A 10 -2.04 -11.25 -5.00
N ILE A 11 -2.06 -11.31 -3.67
CA ILE A 11 -1.43 -10.29 -2.82
C ILE A 11 0.08 -10.27 -3.03
N SER A 12 0.71 -11.45 -3.06
CA SER A 12 2.14 -11.56 -3.31
C SER A 12 2.52 -11.01 -4.68
N ALA A 13 1.76 -11.28 -5.74
CA ALA A 13 2.01 -10.76 -7.08
C ALA A 13 1.97 -9.22 -7.12
N ILE A 14 0.97 -8.61 -6.48
CA ILE A 14 0.86 -7.15 -6.34
C ILE A 14 2.10 -6.59 -5.64
N LEU A 15 2.39 -7.08 -4.43
CA LEU A 15 3.47 -6.53 -3.62
C LEU A 15 4.84 -6.80 -4.24
N ASN A 16 4.99 -7.80 -5.11
CA ASN A 16 6.21 -8.08 -5.86
C ASN A 16 6.43 -7.13 -7.06
N THR A 17 5.34 -6.71 -7.70
CA THR A 17 5.36 -5.94 -8.94
C THR A 17 5.42 -4.43 -8.68
N VAL A 18 4.73 -3.97 -7.63
CA VAL A 18 4.70 -2.57 -7.21
C VAL A 18 6.09 -2.12 -6.74
N LYS A 19 6.54 -0.96 -7.22
CA LYS A 19 7.80 -0.31 -6.83
C LYS A 19 7.57 1.04 -6.17
N SER A 20 6.56 1.79 -6.61
CA SER A 20 6.18 3.10 -6.07
C SER A 20 4.77 3.10 -5.46
N VAL A 21 4.61 3.79 -4.34
CA VAL A 21 3.35 3.84 -3.56
C VAL A 21 3.04 5.27 -3.16
N ALA A 22 1.85 5.77 -3.54
CA ALA A 22 1.31 7.01 -2.98
C ALA A 22 0.44 6.72 -1.76
N ILE A 23 0.73 7.35 -0.62
CA ILE A 23 0.00 7.16 0.63
C ILE A 23 -1.02 8.29 0.82
N VAL A 24 -2.27 8.06 0.44
CA VAL A 24 -3.35 9.05 0.56
C VAL A 24 -3.85 9.10 2.00
N GLY A 25 -3.73 10.27 2.63
CA GLY A 25 -3.98 10.43 4.07
C GLY A 25 -2.74 10.17 4.94
N ALA A 26 -1.54 10.33 4.38
CA ALA A 26 -0.30 10.24 5.14
C ALA A 26 -0.28 11.24 6.31
N SER A 27 0.21 10.82 7.47
CA SER A 27 0.31 11.66 8.67
C SER A 27 1.73 11.65 9.21
N ALA A 28 2.18 12.80 9.72
CA ALA A 28 3.43 12.91 10.47
C ALA A 28 3.30 12.44 11.94
N ASN A 29 2.07 12.18 12.41
CA ASN A 29 1.85 11.72 13.78
C ASN A 29 2.22 10.24 13.89
N GLU A 30 3.23 9.96 14.72
CA GLU A 30 3.83 8.62 14.85
C GLU A 30 2.86 7.57 15.41
N VAL A 31 1.76 7.96 16.06
CA VAL A 31 0.76 7.01 16.55
C VAL A 31 -0.24 6.57 15.47
N ARG A 32 -0.24 7.24 14.30
CA ARG A 32 -1.18 6.96 13.23
C ARG A 32 -0.71 5.76 12.38
N PRO A 33 -1.62 4.85 11.99
CA PRO A 33 -1.27 3.71 11.13
C PRO A 33 -0.55 4.10 9.84
N SER A 34 -0.95 5.22 9.20
CA SER A 34 -0.31 5.69 7.97
C SER A 34 1.16 6.03 8.15
N PHE A 35 1.59 6.51 9.33
CA PHE A 35 3.00 6.75 9.63
C PHE A 35 3.80 5.44 9.66
N PHE A 36 3.31 4.43 10.38
CA PHE A 36 3.98 3.12 10.47
C PHE A 36 4.05 2.39 9.14
N VAL A 37 2.99 2.45 8.33
CA VAL A 37 2.98 1.83 7.00
C VAL A 37 3.94 2.56 6.07
N THR A 38 3.95 3.90 6.08
CA THR A 38 4.92 4.70 5.31
C THR A 38 6.36 4.32 5.66
N LYS A 39 6.69 4.29 6.96
CA LYS A 39 8.02 3.90 7.45
C LYS A 39 8.40 2.50 6.98
N TYR A 40 7.50 1.53 7.19
CA TYR A 40 7.75 0.13 6.84
C TYR A 40 8.01 -0.04 5.34
N LEU A 41 7.20 0.60 4.47
CA LEU A 41 7.37 0.50 3.03
C LEU A 41 8.68 1.15 2.55
N ILE A 42 9.09 2.28 3.16
CA ILE A 42 10.41 2.88 2.92
C ILE A 42 11.53 1.90 3.31
N ASP A 43 11.45 1.30 4.49
CA ASP A 43 12.46 0.35 4.98
C ASP A 43 12.52 -0.93 4.11
N LYS A 44 11.40 -1.31 3.48
CA LYS A 44 11.33 -2.41 2.49
C LYS A 44 11.82 -2.03 1.10
N GLY A 45 12.16 -0.75 0.88
CA GLY A 45 12.75 -0.25 -0.36
C GLY A 45 11.73 0.12 -1.43
N TYR A 46 10.49 0.41 -1.07
CA TYR A 46 9.53 1.04 -1.99
C TYR A 46 9.84 2.54 -2.10
N ALA A 47 9.58 3.11 -3.27
CA ALA A 47 9.50 4.56 -3.43
C ALA A 47 8.14 5.01 -2.87
N VAL A 48 8.13 5.86 -1.84
CA VAL A 48 6.89 6.22 -1.13
C VAL A 48 6.65 7.72 -1.20
N TYR A 49 5.45 8.10 -1.63
CA TYR A 49 5.02 9.48 -1.86
C TYR A 49 3.84 9.81 -0.93
N PRO A 50 4.06 10.58 0.15
CA PRO A 50 2.99 11.00 1.03
C PRO A 50 2.03 12.00 0.34
N VAL A 51 0.72 11.76 0.44
CA VAL A 51 -0.31 12.66 -0.10
C VAL A 51 -1.25 13.09 1.01
N ASN A 52 -1.22 14.37 1.35
CA ASN A 52 -2.11 14.98 2.35
C ASN A 52 -2.17 16.52 2.18
N PRO A 53 -3.32 17.11 1.82
CA PRO A 53 -3.49 18.56 1.70
C PRO A 53 -3.07 19.34 2.96
N GLY A 54 -3.37 18.81 4.15
CA GLY A 54 -3.06 19.47 5.43
C GLY A 54 -1.58 19.43 5.83
N GLN A 55 -0.75 18.69 5.09
CA GLN A 55 0.70 18.60 5.32
C GLN A 55 1.50 18.94 4.07
N ALA A 56 0.86 19.45 3.00
CA ALA A 56 1.52 19.79 1.75
C ALA A 56 2.69 20.77 1.96
N GLY A 57 3.80 20.52 1.25
CA GLY A 57 5.03 21.32 1.37
C GLY A 57 5.92 20.95 2.56
N LYS A 58 5.47 20.07 3.46
CA LYS A 58 6.31 19.53 4.55
C LYS A 58 6.95 18.21 4.13
N THR A 59 7.66 17.58 5.06
CA THR A 59 8.22 16.24 4.89
C THR A 59 7.63 15.27 5.93
N ILE A 60 7.44 14.02 5.53
CA ILE A 60 7.14 12.89 6.41
C ILE A 60 8.21 11.83 6.13
N LEU A 61 8.98 11.43 7.15
CA LEU A 61 10.05 10.43 7.02
C LEU A 61 11.05 10.76 5.90
N GLY A 62 11.38 12.04 5.73
CA GLY A 62 12.28 12.51 4.69
C GLY A 62 11.73 12.42 3.26
N ARG A 63 10.40 12.32 3.09
CA ARG A 63 9.70 12.38 1.81
C ARG A 63 8.84 13.65 1.72
N PRO A 64 8.89 14.41 0.61
CA PRO A 64 8.05 15.59 0.45
C PRO A 64 6.58 15.18 0.35
N VAL A 65 5.70 15.96 1.00
CA VAL A 65 4.26 15.73 0.98
C VAL A 65 3.61 16.62 -0.06
N VAL A 66 2.79 16.02 -0.92
CA VAL A 66 1.97 16.74 -1.90
C VAL A 66 0.51 16.79 -1.46
N ALA A 67 -0.24 17.76 -1.98
CA ALA A 67 -1.64 17.93 -1.59
C ALA A 67 -2.56 16.90 -2.27
N ARG A 68 -2.35 16.66 -3.57
CA ARG A 68 -3.24 15.89 -4.44
C ARG A 68 -2.48 14.79 -5.16
N LEU A 69 -3.18 13.77 -5.67
CA LEU A 69 -2.55 12.76 -6.53
C LEU A 69 -1.98 13.36 -7.82
N ALA A 70 -2.63 14.38 -8.36
CA ALA A 70 -2.17 15.11 -9.55
C ALA A 70 -0.87 15.92 -9.33
N ASP A 71 -0.46 16.14 -8.08
CA ASP A 71 0.76 16.87 -7.74
C ASP A 71 1.98 15.94 -7.56
N LEU A 72 1.80 14.62 -7.78
CA LEU A 72 2.90 13.66 -7.71
C LEU A 72 3.96 13.98 -8.78
N PRO A 73 5.26 13.90 -8.44
CA PRO A 73 6.34 14.27 -9.36
C PRO A 73 6.52 13.24 -10.49
N GLU A 74 6.02 12.03 -10.31
CA GLU A 74 6.10 10.95 -11.28
C GLU A 74 4.93 9.97 -11.09
N PRO A 75 4.60 9.16 -12.10
CA PRO A 75 3.57 8.13 -11.98
C PRO A 75 3.92 7.09 -10.91
N VAL A 76 2.89 6.59 -10.22
CA VAL A 76 3.05 5.60 -9.14
C VAL A 76 2.33 4.29 -9.47
N ASP A 77 2.89 3.16 -9.02
CA ASP A 77 2.31 1.84 -9.27
C ASP A 77 1.07 1.56 -8.41
N MET A 78 1.06 2.03 -7.16
CA MET A 78 0.01 1.74 -6.19
C MET A 78 -0.45 2.98 -5.43
N ILE A 79 -1.76 3.12 -5.24
CA ILE A 79 -2.39 4.13 -4.39
C ILE A 79 -2.90 3.45 -3.11
N ASP A 80 -2.33 3.81 -1.96
CA ASP A 80 -2.67 3.25 -0.66
C ASP A 80 -3.50 4.25 0.17
N VAL A 81 -4.75 3.90 0.47
CA VAL A 81 -5.78 4.82 0.95
C VAL A 81 -6.05 4.64 2.44
N PHE A 82 -5.69 5.67 3.22
CA PHE A 82 -5.98 5.80 4.66
C PHE A 82 -7.14 6.75 4.98
N ARG A 83 -7.81 7.26 3.96
CA ARG A 83 -9.01 8.09 4.12
C ARG A 83 -10.22 7.18 4.42
N PRO A 84 -11.21 7.67 5.19
CA PRO A 84 -12.41 6.87 5.50
C PRO A 84 -13.17 6.50 4.23
N SER A 85 -13.97 5.42 4.27
CA SER A 85 -14.72 4.90 3.10
C SER A 85 -15.53 5.98 2.36
N ALA A 86 -16.13 6.94 3.09
CA ALA A 86 -16.90 8.03 2.50
C ALA A 86 -16.07 8.95 1.57
N ALA A 87 -14.75 8.97 1.70
CA ALA A 87 -13.85 9.73 0.83
C ALA A 87 -13.32 8.91 -0.36
N VAL A 88 -13.53 7.58 -0.38
CA VAL A 88 -13.04 6.70 -1.44
C VAL A 88 -13.58 7.07 -2.83
N PRO A 89 -14.86 7.45 -3.01
CA PRO A 89 -15.35 7.86 -4.32
C PRO A 89 -14.55 9.00 -4.95
N GLY A 90 -14.23 10.04 -4.16
CA GLY A 90 -13.41 11.16 -4.65
C GLY A 90 -11.96 10.77 -4.93
N VAL A 91 -11.39 9.87 -4.13
CA VAL A 91 -10.06 9.30 -4.43
C VAL A 91 -10.08 8.48 -5.71
N ALA A 92 -11.13 7.69 -5.94
CA ALA A 92 -11.28 6.92 -7.17
C ALA A 92 -11.41 7.83 -8.40
N ASP A 93 -12.12 8.96 -8.28
CA ASP A 93 -12.19 9.97 -9.33
C ASP A 93 -10.82 10.59 -9.63
N GLU A 94 -10.03 10.94 -8.60
CA GLU A 94 -8.66 11.42 -8.79
C GLU A 94 -7.77 10.37 -9.46
N VAL A 95 -7.89 9.09 -9.06
CA VAL A 95 -7.12 7.98 -9.64
C VAL A 95 -7.46 7.77 -11.11
N LEU A 96 -8.74 7.78 -11.47
CA LEU A 96 -9.20 7.60 -12.85
C LEU A 96 -8.82 8.77 -13.76
N ALA A 97 -8.49 9.93 -13.20
CA ALA A 97 -8.00 11.09 -13.92
C ALA A 97 -6.47 11.09 -14.14
N MET A 98 -5.74 10.13 -13.57
CA MET A 98 -4.28 10.03 -13.74
C MET A 98 -3.92 9.48 -15.12
N ASP A 99 -2.82 9.98 -15.68
CA ASP A 99 -2.21 9.44 -16.89
C ASP A 99 -0.68 9.33 -16.70
N PRO A 100 -0.11 8.11 -16.66
CA PRO A 100 -0.78 6.81 -16.76
C PRO A 100 -1.54 6.44 -15.46
N LEU A 101 -2.54 5.58 -15.60
CA LEU A 101 -3.26 4.98 -14.46
C LEU A 101 -2.32 4.14 -13.59
N PRO A 102 -2.51 4.14 -12.25
CA PRO A 102 -1.80 3.22 -11.38
C PRO A 102 -2.28 1.78 -11.62
N LYS A 103 -1.42 0.81 -11.31
CA LYS A 103 -1.76 -0.62 -11.47
C LYS A 103 -2.70 -1.10 -10.36
N VAL A 104 -2.61 -0.49 -9.18
CA VAL A 104 -3.26 -0.98 -7.97
C VAL A 104 -3.85 0.17 -7.15
N VAL A 105 -5.08 0.00 -6.68
CA VAL A 105 -5.64 0.77 -5.56
C VAL A 105 -5.80 -0.16 -4.36
N TRP A 106 -5.21 0.24 -3.25
CA TRP A 106 -5.20 -0.50 -1.99
C TRP A 106 -5.91 0.30 -0.91
N MET A 107 -7.04 -0.20 -0.42
CA MET A 107 -7.81 0.41 0.66
C MET A 107 -7.46 -0.26 1.98
N GLN A 108 -7.03 0.54 2.95
CA GLN A 108 -6.56 0.07 4.25
C GLN A 108 -7.63 -0.64 5.06
N LEU A 109 -7.23 -1.18 6.22
CA LEU A 109 -8.15 -1.76 7.19
C LEU A 109 -9.32 -0.81 7.47
N THR A 110 -10.53 -1.37 7.52
CA THR A 110 -11.81 -0.65 7.70
C THR A 110 -12.22 0.29 6.56
N VAL A 111 -11.43 0.40 5.50
CA VAL A 111 -11.77 1.17 4.29
C VAL A 111 -12.27 0.21 3.22
N ARG A 112 -13.53 0.38 2.82
CA ARG A 112 -14.22 -0.42 1.79
C ARG A 112 -15.28 0.41 1.09
N ASP A 113 -15.28 0.37 -0.23
CA ASP A 113 -16.34 0.91 -1.08
C ASP A 113 -16.46 0.08 -2.36
N ASP A 114 -17.46 -0.80 -2.43
CA ASP A 114 -17.62 -1.75 -3.53
C ASP A 114 -17.98 -1.07 -4.87
N ALA A 115 -18.64 0.09 -4.83
CA ALA A 115 -18.99 0.82 -6.05
C ALA A 115 -17.74 1.42 -6.72
N SER A 116 -16.87 2.06 -5.94
CA SER A 116 -15.58 2.58 -6.42
C SER A 116 -14.64 1.46 -6.84
N ALA A 117 -14.63 0.34 -6.11
CA ALA A 117 -13.86 -0.83 -6.51
C ALA A 117 -14.23 -1.32 -7.91
N ARG A 118 -15.53 -1.47 -8.22
CA ARG A 118 -15.99 -1.85 -9.56
C ARG A 118 -15.54 -0.86 -10.64
N ARG A 119 -15.68 0.44 -10.40
CA ARG A 119 -15.26 1.49 -11.35
C ARG A 119 -13.76 1.43 -11.65
N LEU A 120 -12.94 1.17 -10.63
CA LEU A 120 -11.50 1.02 -10.78
C LEU A 120 -11.13 -0.28 -11.52
N GLU A 121 -11.79 -1.39 -11.19
CA GLU A 121 -11.61 -2.68 -11.87
C GLU A 121 -12.00 -2.60 -13.36
N GLU A 122 -13.07 -1.89 -13.71
CA GLU A 122 -13.51 -1.64 -15.09
C GLU A 122 -12.46 -0.85 -15.90
N ALA A 123 -11.67 0.00 -15.24
CA ALA A 123 -10.54 0.71 -15.84
C ALA A 123 -9.25 -0.13 -15.89
N GLY A 124 -9.29 -1.41 -15.51
CA GLY A 124 -8.15 -2.33 -15.52
C GLY A 124 -7.23 -2.22 -14.30
N ILE A 125 -7.66 -1.52 -13.25
CA ILE A 125 -6.88 -1.34 -12.01
C ILE A 125 -7.19 -2.49 -11.04
N GLN A 126 -6.14 -3.10 -10.48
CA GLN A 126 -6.31 -4.12 -9.44
C GLN A 126 -6.75 -3.47 -8.13
N VAL A 127 -7.75 -4.02 -7.46
CA VAL A 127 -8.26 -3.46 -6.20
C VAL A 127 -8.09 -4.45 -5.04
N VAL A 128 -7.50 -3.95 -3.94
CA VAL A 128 -7.48 -4.62 -2.64
C VAL A 128 -8.19 -3.74 -1.63
N MET A 129 -9.10 -4.31 -0.84
CA MET A 129 -9.84 -3.62 0.21
C MET A 129 -9.69 -4.30 1.56
N ASN A 130 -9.79 -3.51 2.63
CA ASN A 130 -9.71 -3.97 4.01
C ASN A 130 -8.48 -4.86 4.29
N ARG A 131 -7.32 -4.45 3.79
CA ARG A 131 -6.02 -5.10 4.05
C ARG A 131 -4.96 -4.06 4.32
N CYS A 132 -3.89 -4.43 5.01
CA CYS A 132 -2.74 -3.55 5.23
C CYS A 132 -1.52 -4.14 4.51
N PRO A 133 -0.85 -3.43 3.59
CA PRO A 133 0.29 -3.95 2.85
C PRO A 133 1.46 -4.27 3.78
N LYS A 134 1.63 -3.53 4.90
CA LYS A 134 2.60 -3.88 5.95
C LYS A 134 2.31 -5.25 6.58
N ILE A 135 1.05 -5.53 6.93
CA ILE A 135 0.65 -6.79 7.56
C ILE A 135 0.78 -7.93 6.56
N GLU A 136 0.26 -7.75 5.35
CA GLU A 136 0.35 -8.76 4.29
C GLU A 136 1.79 -9.06 3.89
N TYR A 137 2.65 -8.03 3.75
CA TYR A 137 4.06 -8.23 3.48
C TYR A 137 4.73 -9.03 4.58
N ALA A 138 4.56 -8.65 5.85
CA ALA A 138 5.17 -9.34 6.99
C ALA A 138 4.65 -10.79 7.13
N ARG A 139 3.39 -11.03 6.78
CA ARG A 139 2.77 -12.37 6.76
C ARG A 139 3.38 -13.25 5.68
N LEU A 140 3.46 -12.73 4.46
CA LEU A 140 3.94 -13.46 3.28
C LEU A 140 5.47 -13.62 3.27
N SER A 141 6.22 -12.71 3.89
CA SER A 141 7.67 -12.84 4.06
C SER A 141 8.06 -13.78 5.21
N GLY A 142 7.13 -14.07 6.12
CA GLY A 142 7.34 -14.88 7.33
C GLY A 142 7.81 -14.08 8.56
N GLU A 143 8.06 -12.77 8.43
CA GLU A 143 8.56 -11.93 9.55
C GLU A 143 7.58 -11.85 10.72
N ILE A 144 6.27 -11.87 10.43
CA ILE A 144 5.26 -11.77 11.48
C ILE A 144 5.35 -12.96 12.46
N GLY A 145 5.86 -14.10 12.01
CA GLY A 145 6.07 -15.30 12.81
C GLY A 145 7.11 -15.13 13.93
N TRP A 146 8.08 -14.21 13.79
CA TRP A 146 9.02 -13.91 14.88
C TRP A 146 8.35 -13.32 16.11
N ASN A 147 7.20 -12.66 15.92
CA ASN A 147 6.39 -12.13 17.00
C ASN A 147 5.38 -13.17 17.54
N GLY A 148 5.52 -14.45 17.17
CA GLY A 148 4.60 -15.53 17.57
C GLY A 148 3.24 -15.51 16.86
N ILE A 149 3.08 -14.69 15.81
CA ILE A 149 1.82 -14.58 15.08
C ILE A 149 1.78 -15.63 13.97
N ASN A 150 0.68 -16.38 13.90
CA ASN A 150 0.46 -17.36 12.84
C ASN A 150 0.31 -16.68 11.48
N SER A 151 1.29 -16.89 10.57
CA SER A 151 1.26 -16.33 9.21
C SER A 151 0.23 -17.00 8.29
N ARG A 152 -0.24 -18.20 8.66
CA ARG A 152 -1.01 -19.12 7.80
C ARG A 152 -0.31 -19.51 6.49
N VAL A 153 1.00 -19.29 6.40
CA VAL A 153 1.83 -19.63 5.25
C VAL A 153 2.85 -20.69 5.68
N ILE A 154 2.82 -21.85 5.02
CA ILE A 154 3.82 -22.91 5.17
C ILE A 154 4.62 -22.98 3.87
N SER A 155 5.94 -22.96 3.96
CA SER A 155 6.83 -23.01 2.80
C SER A 155 8.10 -23.78 3.12
N SER A 156 8.55 -24.62 2.18
CA SER A 156 9.87 -25.27 2.21
C SER A 156 10.96 -24.41 1.55
N LYS A 157 10.60 -23.27 0.95
CA LYS A 157 11.58 -22.37 0.30
C LYS A 157 12.35 -21.57 1.35
N LYS A 158 13.65 -21.41 1.12
CA LYS A 158 14.50 -20.54 1.95
C LYS A 158 14.00 -19.09 1.90
N PRO A 159 13.83 -18.40 3.06
CA PRO A 159 13.44 -16.99 3.08
C PRO A 159 14.45 -16.09 2.36
N LEU A 160 13.95 -15.03 1.71
CA LEU A 160 14.80 -14.02 1.09
C LEU A 160 15.27 -13.01 2.14
N MET A 161 16.56 -12.99 2.42
CA MET A 161 17.16 -12.04 3.36
C MET A 161 17.24 -10.62 2.77
N ARG A 162 16.77 -9.63 3.53
CA ARG A 162 16.92 -8.21 3.24
C ARG A 162 18.05 -7.62 4.12
N LYS A 163 18.52 -6.42 3.76
CA LYS A 163 19.51 -5.71 4.59
C LYS A 163 18.84 -5.32 5.91
N GLY A 164 19.63 -5.30 6.98
CA GLY A 164 19.16 -4.99 8.34
C GLY A 164 19.07 -6.22 9.24
N PHE A 165 18.78 -5.98 10.51
CA PHE A 165 18.59 -7.02 11.51
C PHE A 165 17.22 -7.68 11.29
N GLN A 166 17.18 -9.01 11.24
CA GLN A 166 15.94 -9.78 11.12
C GLN A 166 14.99 -9.13 10.10
N SER A 167 15.37 -9.15 8.83
CA SER A 167 14.57 -8.57 7.75
C SER A 167 14.46 -9.58 6.61
N PHE A 168 13.25 -10.08 6.37
CA PHE A 168 12.91 -10.87 5.19
C PHE A 168 12.20 -10.02 4.15
N GLY A 169 12.25 -10.47 2.90
CA GLY A 169 11.54 -9.86 1.79
C GLY A 169 10.71 -10.87 1.02
N ILE A 170 9.70 -10.36 0.31
CA ILE A 170 8.94 -11.15 -0.68
C ILE A 170 9.52 -11.01 -2.10
N ARG A 171 10.17 -9.88 -2.39
CA ARG A 171 10.80 -9.56 -3.68
C ARG A 171 12.21 -10.14 -3.77
N GLN A 172 12.57 -10.74 -4.91
CA GLN A 172 13.99 -10.91 -5.26
C GLN A 172 14.58 -9.53 -5.58
N ARG A 173 15.85 -9.30 -5.22
CA ARG A 173 16.52 -8.00 -5.46
C ARG A 173 16.77 -7.78 -6.93
#